data_AF-A0A8J4G841-F1
#
_entry.id   AF-A0A8J4G841-F1
#
_cell.length_a   1.000
_cell.length_b   1.000
_cell.length_c   1.000
_cell.angle_alpha   90.00
_cell.angle_beta   90.00
_cell.angle_gamma   90.00
#
_symmetry.space_group_name_H-M   'P 1'
#
loop_
_entity.id
_entity.type
_entity.pdbx_description
1 polymer ?
#
loop_
_entity_poly.entity_id
_entity_poly.type
_entity_poly.pdbx_seq_one_letter_code
_entity_poly.pdbx_strand_id
1 'polypeptide(L)'
;MAIALTRSLIACNGRIDDVHAAQSYAEEYQPCRGYGGTAYKILSGIRRLGVDSESIRTIGTKLIPTGSFGNGGAMRIAPLGLVYRHAPPKVLREAVAAALRCTHVHPVAVDGAFVIALAVGYLALRRPAAAAAAATNPSACGPAAAVPAAGSATTDNANGSADGGSNSGAAVATAITDELAQVATPLLLLEYLLSHSPLLETDGMVQKLQAVKAFVVQVRHCAWRHLPSVPCFLLLQAAPPCCNTFSSQARQFKGPNESWAEYFSSPGWAAELQLQAEVSEPFQIRADDAAAVALAALCCHWDRPDDAVVAAVHYGGDTDTVAAITGAMAGALYGTQWLPARWYDNLENGTSGRDEVLQLAVELARFDTCT
;
A
#
# COMPACT_ATOMS: atom_id res chain seq x y z
N MET A 1 16.25 -2.73 4.33
CA MET A 1 15.99 -1.46 5.05
C MET A 1 14.69 -1.47 5.83
N ALA A 2 13.55 -1.88 5.28
CA ALA A 2 12.30 -1.98 6.04
C ALA A 2 12.40 -2.93 7.25
N ILE A 3 13.09 -4.08 7.07
CA ILE A 3 13.41 -5.03 8.14
C ILE A 3 14.21 -4.35 9.27
N ALA A 4 15.25 -3.60 8.91
CA ALA A 4 16.07 -2.84 9.87
C ALA A 4 15.25 -1.80 10.67
N LEU A 5 14.34 -1.07 10.01
CA LEU A 5 13.43 -0.16 10.71
C LEU A 5 12.51 -0.94 11.66
N THR A 6 12.00 -2.09 11.23
CA THR A 6 11.12 -2.96 12.04
C THR A 6 11.85 -3.43 13.30
N ARG A 7 13.07 -3.94 13.16
CA ARG A 7 13.91 -4.35 14.30
C ARG A 7 14.18 -3.18 15.24
N SER A 8 14.49 -2.00 14.70
CA SER A 8 14.67 -0.80 15.52
C SER A 8 13.41 -0.43 16.30
N LEU A 9 12.24 -0.47 15.67
CA LEU A 9 10.98 -0.16 16.35
C LEU A 9 10.71 -1.17 17.47
N ILE A 10 10.92 -2.47 17.22
CA ILE A 10 10.73 -3.51 18.23
C ILE A 10 11.69 -3.29 19.41
N ALA A 11 12.98 -3.08 19.14
CA ALA A 11 14.00 -2.81 20.16
C ALA A 11 13.69 -1.56 20.99
N CYS A 12 13.04 -0.55 20.39
CA CYS A 12 12.66 0.70 21.03
C CYS A 12 11.21 0.70 21.56
N ASN A 13 10.59 -0.47 21.77
CA ASN A 13 9.22 -0.62 22.27
C ASN A 13 8.16 0.15 21.45
N GLY A 14 8.23 0.05 20.13
CA GLY A 14 7.32 0.70 19.19
C GLY A 14 7.60 2.19 18.94
N ARG A 15 8.59 2.79 19.62
CA ARG A 15 8.94 4.20 19.43
C ARG A 15 10.08 4.34 18.43
N ILE A 16 10.06 5.43 17.66
CA ILE A 16 11.19 5.79 16.81
C ILE A 16 12.31 6.41 17.65
N ASP A 17 13.52 5.92 17.45
CA ASP A 17 14.78 6.51 17.90
C ASP A 17 15.67 6.65 16.66
N ASP A 18 16.07 7.88 16.31
CA ASP A 18 16.78 8.14 15.06
C ASP A 18 18.22 7.62 15.05
N VAL A 19 18.87 7.58 16.21
CA VAL A 19 20.21 7.01 16.38
C VAL A 19 20.14 5.49 16.24
N HIS A 20 19.22 4.83 16.96
CA HIS A 20 19.06 3.39 16.90
C HIS A 20 18.59 2.93 15.51
N ALA A 21 17.69 3.68 14.85
CA ALA A 21 17.29 3.39 13.48
C ALA A 21 18.48 3.50 12.52
N ALA A 22 19.30 4.54 12.66
CA ALA A 22 20.51 4.72 11.85
C ALA A 22 21.54 3.60 12.06
N GLN A 23 21.75 3.16 13.30
CA GLN A 23 22.59 2.01 13.64
C GLN A 23 22.04 0.73 13.01
N SER A 24 20.73 0.45 13.19
CA SER A 24 20.07 -0.72 12.61
C SER A 24 20.18 -0.76 11.08
N TYR A 25 20.00 0.38 10.41
CA TYR A 25 20.23 0.48 8.96
C TYR A 25 21.66 0.18 8.57
N ALA A 26 22.61 0.70 9.34
CA ALA A 26 24.02 0.52 9.09
C ALA A 26 24.46 -0.92 9.39
N GLU A 27 23.82 -1.65 10.30
CA GLU A 27 24.10 -3.06 10.59
C GLU A 27 23.54 -3.99 9.52
N GLU A 28 22.32 -3.72 9.04
CA GLU A 28 21.65 -4.54 8.01
C GLU A 28 22.12 -4.25 6.57
N TYR A 29 22.88 -3.18 6.38
CA TYR A 29 23.37 -2.78 5.07
C TYR A 29 24.20 -3.88 4.39
N GLN A 30 23.83 -4.25 3.16
CA GLN A 30 24.57 -5.22 2.34
C GLN A 30 24.93 -4.60 0.98
N PRO A 31 26.21 -4.53 0.59
CA PRO A 31 26.62 -3.88 -0.66
C PRO A 31 25.98 -4.42 -1.93
N CYS A 32 25.63 -5.69 -1.97
CA CYS A 32 25.03 -6.35 -3.13
C CYS A 32 23.53 -6.06 -3.33
N ARG A 33 22.86 -5.36 -2.42
CA ARG A 33 21.39 -5.14 -2.44
C ARG A 33 20.95 -3.87 -3.18
N GLY A 34 21.77 -3.33 -4.09
CA GLY A 34 21.34 -2.23 -4.97
C GLY A 34 21.23 -0.84 -4.34
N TYR A 35 21.89 -0.59 -3.19
CA TYR A 35 21.83 0.71 -2.52
C TYR A 35 22.44 1.86 -3.37
N GLY A 36 21.78 3.01 -3.37
CA GLY A 36 22.32 4.24 -3.98
C GLY A 36 23.65 4.69 -3.36
N GLY A 37 24.53 5.27 -4.16
CA GLY A 37 25.92 5.57 -3.76
C GLY A 37 26.05 6.49 -2.53
N THR A 38 25.14 7.45 -2.35
CA THR A 38 25.11 8.31 -1.15
C THR A 38 24.71 7.53 0.10
N ALA A 39 23.65 6.72 0.02
CA ALA A 39 23.22 5.87 1.13
C ALA A 39 24.32 4.88 1.52
N TYR A 40 25.01 4.28 0.54
CA TYR A 40 26.18 3.43 0.78
C TYR A 40 27.24 4.12 1.63
N LYS A 41 27.67 5.32 1.24
CA LYS A 41 28.72 6.07 1.95
C LYS A 41 28.31 6.41 3.37
N ILE A 42 27.06 6.83 3.58
CA ILE A 42 26.54 7.14 4.92
C ILE A 42 26.49 5.89 5.80
N LEU A 43 25.84 4.82 5.34
CA LEU A 43 25.65 3.60 6.13
C LEU A 43 26.99 2.92 6.45
N SER A 44 27.91 2.89 5.49
CA SER A 44 29.27 2.39 5.73
C SER A 44 30.05 3.25 6.72
N GLY A 45 29.83 4.57 6.70
CA GLY A 45 30.40 5.51 7.67
C GLY A 45 29.88 5.23 9.08
N ILE A 46 28.56 5.12 9.25
CA ILE A 46 27.92 4.80 10.53
C ILE A 46 28.42 3.46 11.05
N ARG A 47 28.49 2.41 10.22
CA ARG A 47 28.98 1.08 10.64
C ARG A 47 30.41 1.13 11.17
N ARG A 48 31.27 1.99 10.61
CA ARG A 48 32.70 2.07 10.98
C ARG A 48 32.98 3.00 12.16
N LEU A 49 32.25 4.11 12.24
CA LEU A 49 32.55 5.20 13.17
C LEU A 49 31.52 5.32 14.30
N GLY A 50 30.39 4.63 14.19
CA GLY A 50 29.23 4.85 15.04
C GLY A 50 28.43 6.08 14.62
N VAL A 51 27.32 6.29 15.32
CA VAL A 51 26.47 7.48 15.24
C VAL A 51 25.88 7.74 16.62
N ASP A 52 25.76 9.01 16.97
CA ASP A 52 25.26 9.52 18.25
C ASP A 52 24.27 10.65 18.02
N SER A 53 23.70 11.18 19.12
CA SER A 53 22.68 12.23 19.07
C SER A 53 23.17 13.55 18.46
N GLU A 54 24.49 13.79 18.37
CA GLU A 54 25.07 14.98 17.74
C GLU A 54 25.26 14.80 16.24
N SER A 55 25.97 13.74 15.86
CA SER A 55 26.26 13.41 14.48
C SER A 55 25.00 13.10 13.66
N ILE A 56 23.97 12.49 14.25
CA ILE A 56 22.71 12.18 13.56
C ILE A 56 22.02 13.44 13.00
N ARG A 57 22.23 14.61 13.63
CA ARG A 57 21.60 15.87 13.20
C ARG A 57 22.14 16.41 11.89
N THR A 58 23.35 16.00 11.49
CA THR A 58 24.05 16.55 10.32
C THR A 58 24.42 15.51 9.29
N ILE A 59 24.40 14.21 9.64
CA ILE A 59 24.87 13.15 8.73
C ILE A 59 24.06 13.07 7.43
N GLY A 60 22.76 13.31 7.49
CA GLY A 60 21.87 13.27 6.31
C GLY A 60 22.11 14.40 5.30
N THR A 61 22.79 15.49 5.71
CA THR A 61 23.18 16.60 4.81
C THR A 61 24.66 16.62 4.47
N LYS A 62 25.46 15.71 5.08
CA LYS A 62 26.93 15.72 4.96
C LYS A 62 27.44 15.54 3.52
N LEU A 63 26.76 14.72 2.74
CA LEU A 63 27.14 14.42 1.34
C LEU A 63 26.32 15.21 0.31
N ILE A 64 25.10 15.59 0.69
CA ILE A 64 24.18 16.37 -0.14
C ILE A 64 23.66 17.50 0.76
N PRO A 65 24.10 18.76 0.57
CA PRO A 65 23.76 19.85 1.50
C PRO A 65 22.25 20.04 1.74
N THR A 66 21.43 19.79 0.73
CA THR A 66 19.95 19.87 0.82
C THR A 66 19.29 18.58 1.32
N GLY A 67 20.07 17.51 1.51
CA GLY A 67 19.58 16.15 1.73
C GLY A 67 19.17 15.44 0.44
N SER A 68 19.14 14.11 0.48
CA SER A 68 18.62 13.29 -0.63
C SER A 68 17.09 13.43 -0.74
N PHE A 69 16.59 13.76 -1.92
CA PHE A 69 15.15 13.72 -2.27
C PHE A 69 14.67 12.32 -2.69
N GLY A 70 15.57 11.33 -2.66
CA GLY A 70 15.32 9.98 -3.16
C GLY A 70 14.23 9.22 -2.39
N ASN A 71 13.63 8.23 -3.04
CA ASN A 71 12.55 7.38 -2.51
C ASN A 71 13.00 6.37 -1.43
N GLY A 72 14.30 6.30 -1.12
CA GLY A 72 14.86 5.32 -0.20
C GLY A 72 14.28 5.41 1.22
N GLY A 73 13.74 6.57 1.60
CA GLY A 73 12.93 6.75 2.81
C GLY A 73 11.53 6.15 2.69
N ALA A 74 10.82 6.42 1.60
CA ALA A 74 9.47 5.93 1.36
C ALA A 74 9.41 4.40 1.25
N MET A 75 10.39 3.77 0.57
CA MET A 75 10.42 2.32 0.38
C MET A 75 10.52 1.50 1.68
N ARG A 76 10.88 2.13 2.80
CA ARG A 76 11.13 1.43 4.08
C ARG A 76 10.19 1.83 5.22
N ILE A 77 9.26 2.76 4.99
CA ILE A 77 8.54 3.46 6.07
C ILE A 77 7.28 2.74 6.56
N ALA A 78 6.77 1.75 5.81
CA ALA A 78 5.53 1.06 6.12
C ALA A 78 5.42 0.52 7.57
N PRO A 79 6.48 -0.08 8.19
CA PRO A 79 6.42 -0.53 9.59
C PRO A 79 6.06 0.60 10.57
N LEU A 80 6.52 1.82 10.30
CA LEU A 80 6.21 2.98 11.14
C LEU A 80 4.73 3.36 11.03
N GLY A 81 4.18 3.36 9.81
CA GLY A 81 2.75 3.59 9.56
C GLY A 81 1.85 2.57 10.26
N LEU A 82 2.28 1.31 10.33
CA LEU A 82 1.59 0.30 11.13
C LEU A 82 1.61 0.65 12.61
N VAL A 83 2.78 0.90 13.21
CA VAL A 83 2.90 1.14 14.66
C VAL A 83 2.22 2.44 15.10
N TYR A 84 2.25 3.48 14.27
CA TYR A 84 1.69 4.80 14.56
C TYR A 84 0.29 5.00 13.98
N ARG A 85 -0.42 3.93 13.62
CA ARG A 85 -1.75 3.96 12.96
C ARG A 85 -2.82 4.76 13.73
N HIS A 86 -2.70 4.89 15.06
CA HIS A 86 -3.59 5.70 15.89
C HIS A 86 -2.96 7.02 16.38
N ALA A 87 -1.69 7.28 16.05
CA ALA A 87 -1.04 8.54 16.41
C ALA A 87 -1.67 9.72 15.63
N PRO A 88 -1.66 10.94 16.20
CA PRO A 88 -1.96 12.13 15.43
C PRO A 88 -1.04 12.22 14.19
N PRO A 89 -1.56 12.58 13.00
CA PRO A 89 -0.75 12.62 11.77
C PRO A 89 0.50 13.52 11.86
N LYS A 90 0.46 14.57 12.68
CA LYS A 90 1.63 15.41 12.97
C LYS A 90 2.74 14.62 13.69
N VAL A 91 2.39 13.81 14.69
CA VAL A 91 3.32 12.94 15.42
C VAL A 91 3.92 11.90 14.48
N LEU A 92 3.10 11.30 13.61
CA LEU A 92 3.59 10.40 12.57
C LEU A 92 4.59 11.09 11.63
N ARG A 93 4.32 12.34 11.23
CA ARG A 93 5.25 13.09 10.37
C ARG A 93 6.61 13.33 11.04
N GLU A 94 6.61 13.72 12.31
CA GLU A 94 7.84 13.90 13.10
C GLU A 94 8.61 12.57 13.21
N ALA A 95 7.89 11.47 13.42
CA ALA A 95 8.48 10.14 13.48
C ALA A 95 9.07 9.69 12.13
N VAL A 96 8.41 10.02 11.01
CA VAL A 96 8.94 9.77 9.66
C VAL A 96 10.22 10.54 9.43
N ALA A 97 10.26 11.83 9.79
CA ALA A 97 11.47 12.64 9.68
C ALA A 97 12.63 12.06 10.50
N ALA A 98 12.35 11.56 11.72
CA ALA A 98 13.33 10.86 12.56
C ALA A 98 13.85 9.56 11.90
N ALA A 99 12.96 8.72 11.36
CA ALA A 99 13.33 7.48 10.68
C ALA A 99 14.15 7.70 9.39
N LEU A 100 14.04 8.88 8.79
CA LEU A 100 14.76 9.28 7.58
C LEU A 100 16.04 10.06 7.85
N ARG A 101 16.22 10.60 9.06
CA ARG A 101 17.21 11.63 9.41
C ARG A 101 18.64 11.32 8.96
N CYS A 102 19.05 10.06 9.04
CA CYS A 102 20.40 9.68 8.63
C CYS A 102 20.66 9.75 7.13
N THR A 103 19.64 9.68 6.27
CA THR A 103 19.83 9.51 4.81
C THR A 103 19.04 10.47 3.93
N HIS A 104 17.84 10.88 4.34
CA HIS A 104 16.87 11.58 3.49
C HIS A 104 16.18 12.70 4.26
N VAL A 105 16.85 13.83 4.47
CA VAL A 105 16.26 14.99 5.18
C VAL A 105 15.55 15.98 4.26
N HIS A 106 15.61 15.77 2.94
CA HIS A 106 15.00 16.67 1.98
C HIS A 106 13.46 16.62 2.09
N PRO A 107 12.74 17.76 2.02
CA PRO A 107 11.28 17.81 2.17
C PRO A 107 10.52 16.83 1.26
N VAL A 108 10.89 16.76 -0.02
CA VAL A 108 10.34 15.77 -0.99
C VAL A 108 10.42 14.33 -0.45
N ALA A 109 11.54 13.94 0.15
CA ALA A 109 11.72 12.59 0.68
C ALA A 109 10.86 12.33 1.91
N VAL A 110 10.76 13.33 2.80
CA VAL A 110 9.92 13.27 3.99
C VAL A 110 8.44 13.25 3.62
N ASP A 111 8.00 14.07 2.67
CA ASP A 111 6.61 14.12 2.18
C ASP A 111 6.18 12.79 1.57
N GLY A 112 6.97 12.24 0.64
CA GLY A 112 6.66 10.94 0.02
C GLY A 112 6.59 9.81 1.05
N ALA A 113 7.56 9.75 1.97
CA ALA A 113 7.54 8.75 3.04
C ALA A 113 6.38 8.95 4.02
N PHE A 114 6.04 10.19 4.35
CA PHE A 114 4.93 10.50 5.24
C PHE A 114 3.60 10.08 4.63
N VAL A 115 3.36 10.38 3.35
CA VAL A 115 2.14 9.95 2.64
C VAL A 115 2.01 8.42 2.65
N ILE A 116 3.10 7.68 2.40
CA ILE A 116 3.07 6.22 2.45
C ILE A 116 2.80 5.70 3.87
N ALA A 117 3.45 6.25 4.89
CA ALA A 117 3.20 5.84 6.27
C ALA A 117 1.74 6.12 6.70
N LEU A 118 1.22 7.29 6.31
CA LEU A 118 -0.15 7.71 6.58
C LEU A 118 -1.17 6.81 5.87
N ALA A 119 -0.91 6.46 4.60
CA ALA A 119 -1.73 5.53 3.83
C ALA A 119 -1.74 4.14 4.48
N VAL A 120 -0.57 3.60 4.84
CA VAL A 120 -0.45 2.30 5.50
C VAL A 120 -1.23 2.26 6.82
N GLY A 121 -1.11 3.31 7.65
CA GLY A 121 -1.86 3.42 8.90
C GLY A 121 -3.37 3.46 8.68
N TYR A 122 -3.84 4.28 7.73
CA TYR A 122 -5.25 4.37 7.35
C TYR A 122 -5.81 3.03 6.87
N LEU A 123 -5.07 2.34 6.01
CA LEU A 123 -5.48 1.08 5.40
C LEU A 123 -5.53 -0.06 6.43
N ALA A 124 -4.58 -0.09 7.37
CA ALA A 124 -4.56 -1.08 8.44
C ALA A 124 -5.80 -1.03 9.34
N LEU A 125 -6.44 0.14 9.48
CA LEU A 125 -7.65 0.35 10.27
C LEU A 125 -8.95 0.01 9.53
N ARG A 126 -8.91 -0.25 8.22
CA ARG A 126 -10.11 -0.41 7.37
C ARG A 126 -10.17 -1.75 6.66
N ARG A 127 -9.67 -2.80 7.31
CA ARG A 127 -9.74 -4.16 6.78
C ARG A 127 -11.21 -4.54 6.48
N PRO A 128 -11.51 -5.08 5.28
CA PRO A 128 -12.84 -5.57 4.96
C PRO A 128 -13.26 -6.67 5.96
N ALA A 129 -14.53 -6.70 6.39
CA ALA A 129 -15.03 -7.66 7.38
C ALA A 129 -14.79 -9.14 6.98
N ALA A 130 -14.77 -9.46 5.68
CA ALA A 130 -14.46 -10.80 5.16
C ALA A 130 -13.03 -11.28 5.50
N ALA A 131 -12.07 -10.36 5.63
CA ALA A 131 -10.70 -10.67 6.07
C ALA A 131 -10.60 -10.99 7.57
N ALA A 132 -11.45 -10.35 8.39
CA ALA A 132 -11.47 -10.55 9.84
C ALA A 132 -12.06 -11.90 10.25
N ALA A 133 -13.03 -12.43 9.48
CA ALA A 133 -13.66 -13.72 9.75
C ALA A 133 -12.68 -14.91 9.59
N ALA A 134 -11.76 -14.86 8.61
CA ALA A 134 -10.78 -15.92 8.39
C ALA A 134 -9.75 -16.07 9.52
N ALA A 135 -9.48 -15.01 10.29
CA ALA A 135 -8.55 -15.04 11.42
C ALA A 135 -9.11 -15.71 12.68
N THR A 136 -10.42 -16.00 12.73
CA THR A 136 -11.08 -16.59 13.91
C THR A 136 -11.20 -18.11 13.88
N ASN A 137 -10.68 -18.79 12.84
CA ASN A 137 -10.67 -20.26 12.76
C ASN A 137 -9.23 -20.79 12.66
N PRO A 138 -8.60 -21.19 13.79
CA PRO A 138 -7.23 -21.73 13.81
C PRO A 138 -7.09 -23.12 13.17
N SER A 139 -8.19 -23.75 12.70
CA SER A 139 -8.18 -25.14 12.25
C SER A 139 -8.02 -25.34 10.73
N ALA A 140 -7.82 -24.29 9.93
CA ALA A 140 -7.70 -24.40 8.47
C ALA A 140 -6.26 -24.44 7.93
N CYS A 141 -5.25 -24.50 8.81
CA CYS A 141 -3.85 -24.70 8.42
C CYS A 141 -3.35 -26.08 8.90
N GLY A 142 -3.44 -27.07 8.01
CA GLY A 142 -2.85 -28.42 8.16
C GLY A 142 -2.85 -29.16 6.82
N PRO A 143 -1.83 -29.99 6.53
CA PRO A 143 -1.48 -30.39 5.15
C PRO A 143 -2.40 -31.45 4.57
N ALA A 144 -2.46 -31.49 3.24
CA ALA A 144 -3.25 -32.42 2.45
C ALA A 144 -2.91 -33.90 2.70
N ALA A 145 -3.95 -34.75 2.86
CA ALA A 145 -4.15 -36.03 2.15
C ALA A 145 -5.26 -36.88 2.82
N ALA A 146 -6.27 -37.28 2.04
CA ALA A 146 -6.74 -38.69 1.89
C ALA A 146 -8.10 -38.75 1.18
N VAL A 147 -8.14 -39.46 0.05
CA VAL A 147 -9.36 -40.01 -0.57
C VAL A 147 -9.81 -41.23 0.25
N PRO A 148 -11.12 -41.49 0.42
CA PRO A 148 -11.66 -42.69 -0.21
C PRO A 148 -13.09 -42.55 -0.80
N ALA A 149 -13.24 -43.19 -1.97
CA ALA A 149 -14.30 -44.08 -2.45
C ALA A 149 -15.82 -43.83 -2.20
N ALA A 150 -16.52 -43.98 -3.33
CA ALA A 150 -17.94 -44.28 -3.56
C ALA A 150 -18.68 -45.14 -2.51
N GLY A 151 -19.98 -44.82 -2.33
CA GLY A 151 -20.96 -45.66 -1.62
C GLY A 151 -22.40 -45.12 -1.73
N SER A 152 -23.19 -45.77 -2.59
CA SER A 152 -24.65 -45.87 -2.76
C SER A 152 -25.66 -45.04 -1.95
N ALA A 153 -26.67 -44.60 -2.70
CA ALA A 153 -28.04 -44.22 -2.36
C ALA A 153 -28.75 -44.95 -1.19
N THR A 154 -29.57 -44.19 -0.46
CA THR A 154 -30.99 -44.53 -0.17
C THR A 154 -31.80 -43.26 0.07
N THR A 155 -32.98 -43.24 -0.56
CA THR A 155 -34.09 -42.30 -0.39
C THR A 155 -34.67 -42.36 1.02
N ASP A 156 -35.18 -41.24 1.53
CA ASP A 156 -36.53 -41.19 2.10
C ASP A 156 -37.07 -39.76 2.22
N ASN A 157 -38.31 -39.61 1.75
CA ASN A 157 -39.15 -38.43 1.75
C ASN A 157 -39.90 -38.33 3.09
N ALA A 158 -40.00 -37.12 3.66
CA ALA A 158 -41.15 -36.76 4.49
C ALA A 158 -41.38 -35.23 4.49
N ASN A 159 -42.60 -34.86 4.11
CA ASN A 159 -43.15 -33.51 4.01
C ASN A 159 -43.12 -32.73 5.33
N GLY A 160 -42.91 -31.41 5.21
CA GLY A 160 -43.25 -30.43 6.23
C GLY A 160 -43.28 -29.01 5.64
N SER A 161 -44.44 -28.59 5.15
CA SER A 161 -44.73 -27.21 4.73
C SER A 161 -44.69 -26.26 5.93
N ALA A 162 -43.93 -25.16 5.82
CA ALA A 162 -44.28 -23.87 6.44
C ALA A 162 -43.42 -22.72 5.87
N ASP A 163 -44.12 -21.68 5.42
CA ASP A 163 -43.74 -20.27 5.30
C ASP A 163 -42.44 -19.86 4.57
N GLY A 164 -42.64 -19.46 3.31
CA GLY A 164 -41.79 -18.52 2.60
C GLY A 164 -41.97 -17.10 3.16
N GLY A 165 -41.00 -16.67 3.97
CA GLY A 165 -40.76 -15.27 4.34
C GLY A 165 -39.44 -14.81 3.75
N SER A 166 -39.52 -13.85 2.83
CA SER A 166 -38.42 -13.29 2.04
C SER A 166 -37.27 -12.70 2.89
N ASN A 167 -36.14 -13.40 2.95
CA ASN A 167 -34.89 -12.89 3.52
C ASN A 167 -34.02 -12.13 2.47
N SER A 168 -34.61 -11.74 1.34
CA SER A 168 -33.92 -11.09 0.22
C SER A 168 -33.58 -9.62 0.49
N GLY A 169 -34.32 -8.94 1.38
CA GLY A 169 -34.10 -7.51 1.66
C GLY A 169 -32.83 -7.21 2.46
N ALA A 170 -32.49 -8.06 3.45
CA ALA A 170 -31.29 -7.90 4.28
C ALA A 170 -30.02 -8.23 3.49
N ALA A 171 -30.02 -9.35 2.75
CA ALA A 171 -28.88 -9.74 1.91
C ALA A 171 -28.59 -8.74 0.78
N VAL A 172 -29.64 -8.16 0.17
CA VAL A 172 -29.49 -7.12 -0.86
C VAL A 172 -29.04 -5.78 -0.26
N ALA A 173 -29.53 -5.39 0.92
CA ALA A 173 -29.06 -4.19 1.61
C ALA A 173 -27.59 -4.33 2.05
N THR A 174 -27.17 -5.50 2.54
CA THR A 174 -25.77 -5.78 2.90
C THR A 174 -24.86 -5.81 1.66
N ALA A 175 -25.31 -6.39 0.55
CA ALA A 175 -24.58 -6.38 -0.72
C ALA A 175 -24.43 -4.97 -1.30
N ILE A 176 -25.48 -4.13 -1.22
CA ILE A 176 -25.44 -2.72 -1.64
C ILE A 176 -24.47 -1.91 -0.74
N THR A 177 -24.41 -2.18 0.56
CA THR A 177 -23.46 -1.52 1.47
C THR A 177 -22.01 -1.96 1.23
N ASP A 178 -21.77 -3.24 0.92
CA ASP A 178 -20.43 -3.73 0.60
C ASP A 178 -19.94 -3.24 -0.78
N GLU A 179 -20.82 -3.18 -1.79
CA GLU A 179 -20.50 -2.58 -3.09
C GLU A 179 -20.23 -1.08 -2.97
N LEU A 180 -21.04 -0.31 -2.23
CA LEU A 180 -20.78 1.11 -2.00
C LEU A 180 -19.51 1.36 -1.17
N ALA A 181 -19.22 0.48 -0.20
CA ALA A 181 -17.99 0.54 0.60
C ALA A 181 -16.75 0.30 -0.28
N GLN A 182 -16.76 -0.74 -1.11
CA GLN A 182 -15.66 -1.08 -2.04
C GLN A 182 -15.45 0.00 -3.11
N VAL A 183 -16.54 0.60 -3.58
CA VAL A 183 -16.52 1.63 -4.62
C VAL A 183 -16.03 3.00 -4.11
N ALA A 184 -16.29 3.36 -2.86
CA ALA A 184 -15.85 4.62 -2.26
C ALA A 184 -14.44 4.56 -1.65
N THR A 185 -13.93 3.36 -1.33
CA THR A 185 -12.69 3.18 -0.54
C THR A 185 -11.42 3.86 -1.09
N PRO A 186 -11.05 3.74 -2.40
CA PRO A 186 -9.84 4.39 -2.90
C PRO A 186 -9.95 5.92 -2.88
N LEU A 187 -11.15 6.46 -3.12
CA LEU A 187 -11.38 7.90 -3.03
C LEU A 187 -11.32 8.39 -1.58
N LEU A 188 -11.85 7.62 -0.62
CA LEU A 188 -11.75 7.95 0.79
C LEU A 188 -10.29 7.95 1.29
N LEU A 189 -9.45 7.05 0.79
CA LEU A 189 -8.00 7.09 1.05
C LEU A 189 -7.40 8.41 0.51
N LEU A 190 -7.65 8.74 -0.76
CA LEU A 190 -7.05 9.93 -1.38
C LEU A 190 -7.56 11.23 -0.74
N GLU A 191 -8.85 11.30 -0.39
CA GLU A 191 -9.42 12.43 0.37
C GLU A 191 -8.79 12.56 1.76
N TYR A 192 -8.59 11.43 2.45
CA TYR A 192 -7.90 11.42 3.73
C TYR A 192 -6.46 11.92 3.59
N LEU A 193 -5.70 11.48 2.59
CA LEU A 193 -4.34 11.98 2.36
C LEU A 193 -4.33 13.48 2.05
N LEU A 194 -5.24 13.95 1.19
CA LEU A 194 -5.36 15.36 0.82
C LEU A 194 -5.84 16.26 1.98
N SER A 195 -6.67 15.76 2.89
CA SER A 195 -7.09 16.52 4.08
C SER A 195 -5.93 16.78 5.04
N HIS A 196 -4.83 16.03 4.91
CA HIS A 196 -3.59 16.21 5.67
C HIS A 196 -2.49 16.93 4.86
N SER A 197 -2.83 17.50 3.70
CA SER A 197 -1.90 18.30 2.89
C SER A 197 -1.26 19.50 3.61
N PRO A 198 -1.86 20.14 4.64
CA PRO A 198 -1.16 21.19 5.41
C PRO A 198 0.07 20.71 6.17
N LEU A 199 0.25 19.38 6.31
CA LEU A 199 1.45 18.78 6.89
C LEU A 199 2.54 18.52 5.83
N LEU A 200 2.26 18.69 4.55
CA LEU A 200 3.25 18.52 3.48
C LEU A 200 4.03 19.82 3.27
N GLU A 201 5.33 19.70 3.01
CA GLU A 201 6.22 20.86 2.81
C GLU A 201 6.38 21.23 1.34
N THR A 202 5.96 20.34 0.44
CA THR A 202 6.08 20.52 -1.02
C THR A 202 4.73 20.44 -1.70
N ASP A 203 4.49 21.35 -2.64
CA ASP A 203 3.27 21.35 -3.46
C ASP A 203 3.22 20.14 -4.41
N GLY A 204 4.38 19.61 -4.80
CA GLY A 204 4.49 18.52 -5.77
C GLY A 204 3.75 17.25 -5.32
N MET A 205 3.83 16.89 -4.05
CA MET A 205 3.10 15.73 -3.52
C MET A 205 1.58 15.98 -3.54
N VAL A 206 1.13 17.20 -3.22
CA VAL A 206 -0.29 17.57 -3.25
C VAL A 206 -0.86 17.50 -4.67
N GLN A 207 -0.15 18.07 -5.64
CA GLN A 207 -0.53 18.07 -7.05
C GLN A 207 -0.66 16.64 -7.59
N LYS A 208 0.29 15.76 -7.23
CA LYS A 208 0.26 14.35 -7.62
C LYS A 208 -0.92 13.60 -6.99
N LEU A 209 -1.20 13.80 -5.71
CA LEU A 209 -2.38 13.22 -5.06
C LEU A 209 -3.68 13.68 -5.72
N GLN A 210 -3.76 14.96 -6.11
CA GLN A 210 -4.90 15.51 -6.86
C GLN A 210 -5.04 14.87 -8.24
N ALA A 211 -3.94 14.67 -8.97
CA ALA A 211 -3.92 14.00 -10.27
C ALA A 211 -4.39 12.54 -10.17
N VAL A 212 -3.84 11.78 -9.21
CA VAL A 212 -4.28 10.39 -8.94
C VAL A 212 -5.78 10.36 -8.59
N LYS A 213 -6.24 11.26 -7.72
CA LYS A 213 -7.67 11.36 -7.37
C LYS A 213 -8.53 11.69 -8.58
N ALA A 214 -8.14 12.68 -9.39
CA ALA A 214 -8.88 13.08 -10.58
C ALA A 214 -9.02 11.91 -11.58
N PHE A 215 -7.93 11.17 -11.79
CA PHE A 215 -7.94 9.98 -12.63
C PHE A 215 -8.87 8.89 -12.07
N VAL A 216 -8.76 8.56 -10.78
CA VAL A 216 -9.62 7.54 -10.14
C VAL A 216 -11.10 7.94 -10.22
N VAL A 217 -11.43 9.22 -10.00
CA VAL A 217 -12.79 9.74 -10.18
C VAL A 217 -13.25 9.56 -11.62
N GLN A 218 -12.44 9.99 -12.59
CA GLN A 218 -12.77 9.89 -14.01
C GLN A 218 -13.05 8.44 -14.41
N VAL A 219 -12.18 7.52 -14.01
CA VAL A 219 -12.26 6.11 -14.40
C VAL A 219 -13.43 5.40 -13.73
N ARG A 220 -13.63 5.63 -12.43
CA ARG A 220 -14.72 4.99 -11.69
C ARG A 220 -16.09 5.60 -12.01
N HIS A 221 -16.18 6.90 -12.29
CA HIS A 221 -17.43 7.53 -12.75
C HIS A 221 -17.94 6.95 -14.07
N CYS A 222 -17.05 6.50 -14.97
CA CYS A 222 -17.44 5.76 -16.17
C CYS A 222 -18.03 4.39 -15.85
N ALA A 223 -17.50 3.67 -14.85
CA ALA A 223 -18.06 2.41 -14.38
C ALA A 223 -19.42 2.58 -13.68
N TRP A 224 -19.63 3.71 -12.97
CA TRP A 224 -20.85 3.99 -12.21
C TRP A 224 -22.09 4.29 -13.05
N ARG A 225 -21.93 4.72 -14.31
CA ARG A 225 -23.07 4.95 -15.22
C ARG A 225 -23.89 3.68 -15.52
N HIS A 226 -23.38 2.50 -15.19
CA HIS A 226 -24.03 1.22 -15.43
C HIS A 226 -24.68 0.61 -14.19
N LEU A 227 -24.57 1.23 -13.01
CA LEU A 227 -25.25 0.77 -11.79
C LEU A 227 -26.62 1.47 -11.66
N PRO A 228 -27.75 0.73 -11.66
CA PRO A 228 -29.09 1.33 -11.76
C PRO A 228 -29.56 2.09 -10.50
N SER A 229 -28.76 2.16 -9.43
CA SER A 229 -29.24 2.54 -8.09
C SER A 229 -28.38 3.55 -7.32
N VAL A 230 -27.29 4.09 -7.89
CA VAL A 230 -26.49 5.13 -7.21
C VAL A 230 -26.89 6.51 -7.74
N PRO A 231 -27.54 7.39 -6.95
CA PRO A 231 -27.90 8.72 -7.42
C PRO A 231 -26.63 9.54 -7.68
N CYS A 232 -26.41 9.95 -8.93
CA CYS A 232 -25.26 10.78 -9.35
C CYS A 232 -25.05 12.05 -8.51
N PHE A 233 -26.08 12.52 -7.78
CA PHE A 233 -26.04 13.78 -7.05
C PHE A 233 -25.06 13.79 -5.86
N LEU A 234 -24.75 12.64 -5.25
CA LEU A 234 -23.74 12.56 -4.18
C LEU A 234 -22.29 12.62 -4.69
N LEU A 235 -22.08 12.45 -6.00
CA LEU A 235 -20.76 12.38 -6.65
C LEU A 235 -20.37 13.67 -7.38
N LEU A 236 -21.29 14.65 -7.45
CA LEU A 236 -21.21 15.77 -8.40
C LEU A 236 -20.58 17.07 -7.86
N GLN A 237 -20.04 17.11 -6.65
CA GLN A 237 -19.44 18.36 -6.13
C GLN A 237 -17.99 18.62 -6.61
N ALA A 238 -17.37 17.71 -7.39
CA ALA A 238 -15.97 17.87 -7.81
C ALA A 238 -15.65 17.46 -9.27
N ALA A 239 -16.64 17.24 -10.14
CA ALA A 239 -16.39 16.82 -11.52
C ALA A 239 -16.29 18.02 -12.48
N PRO A 240 -15.20 18.17 -13.28
CA PRO A 240 -15.17 19.14 -14.38
C PRO A 240 -16.22 18.78 -15.45
N PRO A 241 -16.67 19.77 -16.26
CA PRO A 241 -17.70 19.53 -17.28
C PRO A 241 -17.24 18.45 -18.26
N CYS A 242 -18.08 17.42 -18.37
CA CYS A 242 -17.88 16.22 -19.16
C CYS A 242 -17.36 16.53 -20.57
N CYS A 243 -16.16 16.05 -20.92
CA CYS A 243 -15.74 15.96 -22.32
C CYS A 243 -16.63 14.93 -23.04
N ASN A 244 -17.44 15.39 -24.00
CA ASN A 244 -18.34 14.59 -24.84
C ASN A 244 -17.63 13.65 -25.85
N THR A 245 -16.37 13.27 -25.62
CA THR A 245 -15.56 12.49 -26.56
C THR A 245 -15.30 11.05 -26.14
N PHE A 246 -15.74 10.60 -24.97
CA PHE A 246 -15.49 9.24 -24.51
C PHE A 246 -16.71 8.32 -24.73
N SER A 247 -16.51 7.31 -25.57
CA SER A 247 -17.52 6.30 -25.85
C SER A 247 -17.78 5.43 -24.61
N SER A 248 -19.03 5.05 -24.43
CA SER A 248 -19.57 4.23 -23.34
C SER A 248 -19.06 2.77 -23.30
N GLN A 249 -17.90 2.47 -23.90
CA GLN A 249 -17.35 1.13 -24.05
C GLN A 249 -15.92 0.96 -23.49
N ALA A 250 -15.27 2.01 -22.98
CA ALA A 250 -13.92 1.90 -22.46
C ALA A 250 -13.91 1.26 -21.06
N ARG A 251 -13.78 -0.07 -21.00
CA ARG A 251 -13.32 -0.77 -19.80
C ARG A 251 -11.89 -0.28 -19.52
N GLN A 252 -11.73 0.51 -18.46
CA GLN A 252 -10.46 1.19 -18.19
C GLN A 252 -9.55 0.43 -17.21
N PHE A 253 -10.09 -0.55 -16.45
CA PHE A 253 -9.30 -1.43 -15.60
C PHE A 253 -9.31 -2.86 -16.09
N LYS A 254 -8.25 -3.59 -15.72
CA LYS A 254 -8.06 -4.99 -16.06
C LYS A 254 -9.21 -5.85 -15.56
N GLY A 255 -9.81 -6.61 -16.46
CA GLY A 255 -10.86 -7.56 -16.14
C GLY A 255 -10.37 -8.78 -15.33
N PRO A 256 -11.27 -9.45 -14.59
CA PRO A 256 -10.88 -10.57 -13.74
C PRO A 256 -10.34 -11.79 -14.51
N ASN A 257 -10.84 -12.01 -15.74
CA ASN A 257 -10.45 -13.09 -16.63
C ASN A 257 -9.57 -12.60 -17.79
N GLU A 258 -9.22 -11.31 -17.81
CA GLU A 258 -8.38 -10.72 -18.84
C GLU A 258 -6.92 -11.05 -18.55
N SER A 259 -6.19 -11.51 -19.56
CA SER A 259 -4.75 -11.73 -19.44
C SER A 259 -4.00 -10.39 -19.40
N TRP A 260 -2.81 -10.38 -18.82
CA TRP A 260 -1.96 -9.19 -18.83
C TRP A 260 -1.57 -8.77 -20.25
N ALA A 261 -1.37 -9.72 -21.17
CA ALA A 261 -1.05 -9.42 -22.56
C ALA A 261 -2.18 -8.66 -23.28
N GLU A 262 -3.43 -9.07 -23.05
CA GLU A 262 -4.61 -8.35 -23.56
C GLU A 262 -4.69 -6.96 -22.92
N TYR A 263 -4.54 -6.88 -21.60
CA TYR A 263 -4.67 -5.62 -20.89
C TYR A 263 -3.61 -4.59 -21.28
N PHE A 264 -2.34 -5.00 -21.44
CA PHE A 264 -1.26 -4.12 -21.89
C PHE A 264 -1.49 -3.54 -23.29
N SER A 265 -2.31 -4.21 -24.10
CA SER A 265 -2.70 -3.74 -25.43
C SER A 265 -3.97 -2.89 -25.42
N SER A 266 -4.57 -2.68 -24.24
CA SER A 266 -5.85 -2.00 -24.09
C SER A 266 -5.72 -0.47 -23.93
N PRO A 267 -6.78 0.29 -24.25
CA PRO A 267 -6.85 1.72 -23.91
C PRO A 267 -6.79 2.01 -22.40
N GLY A 268 -7.19 1.06 -21.56
CA GLY A 268 -7.14 1.19 -20.10
C GLY A 268 -5.70 1.29 -19.59
N TRP A 269 -4.84 0.38 -20.05
CA TRP A 269 -3.41 0.43 -19.73
C TRP A 269 -2.73 1.69 -20.27
N ALA A 270 -3.07 2.13 -21.49
CA ALA A 270 -2.56 3.37 -22.04
C ALA A 270 -2.93 4.59 -21.18
N ALA A 271 -4.14 4.61 -20.59
CA ALA A 271 -4.55 5.65 -19.67
C ALA A 271 -3.80 5.60 -18.33
N GLU A 272 -3.53 4.41 -17.78
CA GLU A 272 -2.69 4.26 -16.59
C GLU A 272 -1.25 4.75 -16.82
N LEU A 273 -0.65 4.43 -17.99
CA LEU A 273 0.66 4.95 -18.36
C LEU A 273 0.68 6.47 -18.53
N GLN A 274 -0.41 7.05 -19.03
CA GLN A 274 -0.54 8.50 -19.11
C GLN A 274 -0.59 9.15 -17.72
N LEU A 275 -1.35 8.55 -16.77
CA LEU A 275 -1.34 9.01 -15.38
C LEU A 275 0.07 8.90 -14.78
N GLN A 276 0.75 7.77 -15.00
CA GLN A 276 2.11 7.58 -14.51
C GLN A 276 3.06 8.68 -15.01
N ALA A 277 2.98 9.04 -16.29
CA ALA A 277 3.78 10.11 -16.88
C ALA A 277 3.37 11.51 -16.38
N GLU A 278 2.14 11.70 -15.91
CA GLU A 278 1.67 12.94 -15.30
C GLU A 278 2.20 13.12 -13.88
N VAL A 279 2.25 12.03 -13.09
CA VAL A 279 2.59 12.10 -11.65
C VAL A 279 4.06 11.77 -11.35
N SER A 280 4.84 11.38 -12.35
CA SER A 280 6.24 11.03 -12.14
C SER A 280 7.12 11.29 -13.36
N GLU A 281 8.40 11.52 -13.08
CA GLU A 281 9.45 11.39 -14.09
C GLU A 281 9.59 9.92 -14.53
N PRO A 282 10.17 9.63 -15.71
CA PRO A 282 10.25 8.26 -16.25
C PRO A 282 10.86 7.22 -15.30
N PHE A 283 11.79 7.65 -14.45
CA PHE A 283 12.38 6.81 -13.40
C PHE A 283 12.10 7.44 -12.04
N GLN A 284 11.33 6.75 -11.19
CA GLN A 284 10.74 7.30 -9.96
C GLN A 284 11.75 7.44 -8.80
N ILE A 285 12.92 8.04 -9.06
CA ILE A 285 13.97 8.27 -8.06
C ILE A 285 13.43 9.12 -6.91
N ARG A 286 12.59 10.11 -7.21
CA ARG A 286 12.03 11.02 -6.20
C ARG A 286 10.99 10.29 -5.35
N ALA A 287 10.97 10.58 -4.05
CA ALA A 287 10.04 9.91 -3.14
C ALA A 287 8.56 10.24 -3.41
N ASP A 288 8.27 11.46 -3.81
CA ASP A 288 6.91 11.90 -4.15
C ASP A 288 6.42 11.28 -5.47
N ASP A 289 7.31 11.06 -6.45
CA ASP A 289 7.02 10.25 -7.65
C ASP A 289 6.67 8.81 -7.28
N ALA A 290 7.56 8.12 -6.55
CA ALA A 290 7.37 6.72 -6.18
C ALA A 290 6.10 6.50 -5.34
N ALA A 291 5.82 7.43 -4.41
CA ALA A 291 4.63 7.38 -3.59
C ALA A 291 3.35 7.56 -4.42
N ALA A 292 3.33 8.53 -5.34
CA ALA A 292 2.17 8.79 -6.20
C ALA A 292 1.89 7.61 -7.15
N VAL A 293 2.91 7.04 -7.77
CA VAL A 293 2.77 5.90 -8.68
C VAL A 293 2.31 4.65 -7.93
N ALA A 294 2.83 4.39 -6.74
CA ALA A 294 2.38 3.25 -5.92
C ALA A 294 0.92 3.41 -5.45
N LEU A 295 0.51 4.63 -5.08
CA LEU A 295 -0.89 4.93 -4.76
C LEU A 295 -1.80 4.76 -5.98
N ALA A 296 -1.36 5.20 -7.16
CA ALA A 296 -2.08 5.00 -8.41
C ALA A 296 -2.28 3.50 -8.70
N ALA A 297 -1.23 2.69 -8.59
CA ALA A 297 -1.30 1.24 -8.78
C ALA A 297 -2.36 0.60 -7.88
N LEU A 298 -2.32 0.90 -6.58
CA LEU A 298 -3.28 0.38 -5.62
C LEU A 298 -4.70 0.87 -5.91
N CYS A 299 -4.90 2.16 -6.20
CA CYS A 299 -6.24 2.73 -6.42
C CYS A 299 -6.90 2.23 -7.71
N CYS A 300 -6.10 2.00 -8.75
CA CYS A 300 -6.57 1.45 -10.03
C CYS A 300 -6.97 -0.02 -9.90
N HIS A 301 -6.19 -0.80 -9.16
CA HIS A 301 -6.39 -2.24 -8.99
C HIS A 301 -6.82 -2.62 -7.57
N TRP A 302 -7.67 -1.77 -6.96
CA TRP A 302 -8.04 -1.86 -5.54
C TRP A 302 -8.45 -3.28 -5.14
N ASP A 303 -9.47 -3.84 -5.79
CA ASP A 303 -10.04 -5.15 -5.43
C ASP A 303 -9.19 -6.35 -5.83
N ARG A 304 -8.02 -6.11 -6.46
CA ARG A 304 -7.11 -7.12 -7.00
C ARG A 304 -5.67 -6.73 -6.67
N PRO A 305 -5.26 -6.83 -5.39
CA PRO A 305 -3.95 -6.37 -4.93
C PRO A 305 -2.77 -7.08 -5.59
N ASP A 306 -2.94 -8.31 -6.06
CA ASP A 306 -1.96 -8.98 -6.91
C ASP A 306 -1.81 -8.26 -8.25
N ASP A 307 -2.93 -7.90 -8.90
CA ASP A 307 -2.88 -7.11 -10.13
C ASP A 307 -2.29 -5.71 -9.89
N ALA A 308 -2.52 -5.10 -8.71
CA ALA A 308 -1.90 -3.82 -8.33
C ALA A 308 -0.36 -3.91 -8.30
N VAL A 309 0.18 -4.98 -7.71
CA VAL A 309 1.64 -5.20 -7.68
C VAL A 309 2.18 -5.49 -9.07
N VAL A 310 1.46 -6.26 -9.91
CA VAL A 310 1.89 -6.50 -11.29
C VAL A 310 1.89 -5.20 -12.10
N ALA A 311 0.87 -4.35 -11.97
CA ALA A 311 0.82 -3.03 -12.61
C ALA A 311 2.01 -2.15 -12.18
N ALA A 312 2.27 -2.08 -10.87
CA ALA A 312 3.40 -1.34 -10.31
C ALA A 312 4.76 -1.75 -10.91
N VAL A 313 4.97 -3.05 -11.18
CA VAL A 313 6.16 -3.54 -11.88
C VAL A 313 6.17 -3.11 -13.35
N HIS A 314 5.03 -3.14 -14.03
CA HIS A 314 4.94 -2.86 -15.47
C HIS A 314 4.89 -1.38 -15.82
N TYR A 315 4.69 -0.48 -14.85
CA TYR A 315 4.89 0.96 -15.05
C TYR A 315 6.35 1.32 -15.39
N GLY A 316 7.31 0.42 -15.15
CA GLY A 316 8.73 0.65 -15.46
C GLY A 316 9.41 1.58 -14.44
N GLY A 317 10.60 2.06 -14.78
CA GLY A 317 11.39 2.92 -13.90
C GLY A 317 11.91 2.18 -12.66
N ASP A 318 11.60 2.70 -11.46
CA ASP A 318 12.08 2.14 -10.19
C ASP A 318 11.14 1.04 -9.66
N THR A 319 11.03 -0.03 -10.46
CA THR A 319 9.97 -1.03 -10.33
C THR A 319 9.94 -1.76 -8.98
N ASP A 320 11.09 -2.04 -8.39
CA ASP A 320 11.19 -2.74 -7.10
C ASP A 320 10.67 -1.88 -5.96
N THR A 321 11.03 -0.60 -5.92
CA THR A 321 10.54 0.36 -4.93
C THR A 321 9.02 0.55 -5.04
N VAL A 322 8.51 0.84 -6.23
CA VAL A 322 7.07 1.09 -6.45
C VAL A 322 6.25 -0.16 -6.11
N ALA A 323 6.70 -1.34 -6.54
CA ALA A 323 6.03 -2.60 -6.21
C ALA A 323 6.09 -2.92 -4.70
N ALA A 324 7.22 -2.66 -4.03
CA ALA A 324 7.35 -2.87 -2.59
C ALA A 324 6.42 -1.95 -1.78
N ILE A 325 6.31 -0.68 -2.15
CA ILE A 325 5.39 0.28 -1.52
C ILE A 325 3.93 -0.13 -1.77
N THR A 326 3.59 -0.50 -3.01
CA THR A 326 2.25 -0.98 -3.38
C THR A 326 1.87 -2.22 -2.58
N GLY A 327 2.77 -3.21 -2.51
CA GLY A 327 2.58 -4.44 -1.73
C GLY A 327 2.44 -4.19 -0.24
N ALA A 328 3.16 -3.22 0.33
CA ALA A 328 3.02 -2.84 1.73
C ALA A 328 1.63 -2.25 2.03
N MET A 329 1.12 -1.37 1.17
CA MET A 329 -0.23 -0.82 1.31
C MET A 329 -1.30 -1.89 1.11
N ALA A 330 -1.13 -2.77 0.12
CA ALA A 330 -2.01 -3.92 -0.11
C ALA A 330 -2.04 -4.85 1.12
N GLY A 331 -0.88 -5.16 1.71
CA GLY A 331 -0.79 -5.96 2.94
C GLY A 331 -1.45 -5.32 4.16
N ALA A 332 -1.39 -4.00 4.28
CA ALA A 332 -2.10 -3.28 5.34
C ALA A 332 -3.63 -3.46 5.21
N LEU A 333 -4.16 -3.28 4.00
CA LEU A 333 -5.61 -3.36 3.72
C LEU A 333 -6.13 -4.80 3.70
N TYR A 334 -5.45 -5.69 3.00
CA TYR A 334 -5.91 -7.04 2.68
C TYR A 334 -5.25 -8.12 3.53
N GLY A 335 -4.42 -7.79 4.52
CA GLY A 335 -3.73 -8.80 5.33
C GLY A 335 -2.75 -9.65 4.51
N THR A 336 -2.56 -10.91 4.89
CA THR A 336 -1.64 -11.83 4.20
C THR A 336 -2.33 -12.68 3.14
N GLN A 337 -3.65 -12.83 3.20
CA GLN A 337 -4.43 -13.76 2.37
C GLN A 337 -4.49 -13.38 0.88
N TRP A 338 -4.16 -12.14 0.53
CA TRP A 338 -4.15 -11.74 -0.87
C TRP A 338 -2.90 -12.20 -1.62
N LEU A 339 -1.81 -12.51 -0.89
CA LEU A 339 -0.53 -12.81 -1.49
C LEU A 339 -0.58 -14.22 -2.13
N PRO A 340 -0.40 -14.35 -3.45
CA PRO A 340 -0.44 -15.65 -4.10
C PRO A 340 0.66 -16.58 -3.57
N ALA A 341 0.32 -17.86 -3.29
CA ALA A 341 1.28 -18.85 -2.81
C ALA A 341 2.53 -18.94 -3.70
N ARG A 342 2.34 -18.92 -5.03
CA ARG A 342 3.44 -18.90 -5.99
C ARG A 342 4.42 -17.73 -5.81
N TRP A 343 4.00 -16.60 -5.26
CA TRP A 343 4.90 -15.47 -4.99
C TRP A 343 5.56 -15.65 -3.63
N TYR A 344 4.76 -15.99 -2.61
CA TYR A 344 5.24 -16.23 -1.26
C TYR A 344 6.32 -17.33 -1.19
N ASP A 345 6.13 -18.42 -1.94
CA ASP A 345 7.06 -19.55 -1.97
C ASP A 345 8.39 -19.23 -2.67
N ASN A 346 8.43 -18.17 -3.48
CA ASN A 346 9.63 -17.72 -4.18
C ASN A 346 10.35 -16.55 -3.50
N LEU A 347 9.83 -16.05 -2.37
CA LEU A 347 10.53 -15.04 -1.58
C LEU A 347 11.81 -15.61 -0.99
N GLU A 348 12.88 -14.82 -0.98
CA GLU A 348 14.13 -15.18 -0.32
C GLU A 348 13.87 -15.54 1.15
N ASN A 349 14.42 -16.67 1.60
CA ASN A 349 14.22 -17.16 2.95
C ASN A 349 15.55 -17.43 3.68
N GLY A 350 16.46 -16.45 3.62
CA GLY A 350 17.73 -16.45 4.38
C GLY A 350 17.61 -15.75 5.74
N THR A 351 18.74 -15.31 6.29
CA THR A 351 18.85 -14.68 7.63
C THR A 351 18.03 -13.39 7.81
N SER A 352 17.68 -12.70 6.71
CA SER A 352 16.76 -11.55 6.68
C SER A 352 15.67 -11.74 5.62
N GLY A 353 15.10 -12.95 5.58
CA GLY A 353 14.15 -13.41 4.57
C GLY A 353 12.71 -13.52 5.06
N ARG A 354 11.88 -14.18 4.24
CA ARG A 354 10.42 -14.31 4.38
C ARG A 354 9.95 -14.70 5.78
N ASP A 355 10.47 -15.79 6.34
CA ASP A 355 9.97 -16.33 7.61
C ASP A 355 10.30 -15.40 8.79
N GLU A 356 11.47 -14.75 8.75
CA GLU A 356 11.82 -13.74 9.75
C GLU A 356 10.96 -12.48 9.61
N VAL A 357 10.68 -12.02 8.38
CA VAL A 357 9.76 -10.89 8.16
C VAL A 357 8.39 -11.16 8.78
N LEU A 358 7.89 -12.40 8.70
CA LEU A 358 6.65 -12.78 9.36
C LEU A 358 6.75 -12.75 10.88
N GLN A 359 7.84 -13.28 11.45
CA GLN A 359 8.07 -13.22 12.89
C GLN A 359 8.11 -11.76 13.38
N LEU A 360 8.89 -10.92 12.70
CA LEU A 360 9.00 -9.50 13.01
C LEU A 360 7.65 -8.79 12.86
N ALA A 361 6.82 -9.14 11.88
CA ALA A 361 5.49 -8.58 11.74
C ALA A 361 4.57 -8.93 12.93
N VAL A 362 4.63 -10.17 13.44
CA VAL A 362 3.88 -10.59 14.64
C VAL A 362 4.35 -9.84 15.89
N GLU A 363 5.66 -9.64 16.04
CA GLU A 363 6.22 -8.87 17.15
C GLU A 363 5.85 -7.39 17.06
N LEU A 364 5.99 -6.79 15.86
CA LEU A 364 5.65 -5.39 15.59
C LEU A 364 4.16 -5.09 15.88
N ALA A 365 3.27 -6.03 15.58
CA ALA A 365 1.83 -5.89 15.80
C ALA A 365 1.44 -5.70 17.29
N ARG A 366 2.33 -6.02 18.23
CA ARG A 366 2.12 -5.79 19.67
C ARG A 366 2.19 -4.31 20.05
N PHE A 367 2.71 -3.46 19.16
CA PHE A 367 2.87 -2.05 19.42
C PHE A 367 1.78 -1.21 18.74
N ASP A 368 1.34 -0.19 19.46
CA ASP A 368 0.41 0.84 19.01
C ASP A 368 0.80 2.14 19.68
N THR A 369 1.58 2.95 18.97
CA THR A 369 2.11 4.21 19.49
C THR A 369 1.11 5.32 19.21
N CYS A 370 0.53 5.89 20.27
CA CYS A 370 -0.56 6.88 20.17
C CYS A 370 -0.13 8.31 20.56
N THR A 371 1.09 8.50 21.08
CA THR A 371 1.53 9.73 21.77
C THR A 371 2.75 10.37 21.15
#